data_AF-C5LNS2-F1
#
_entry.id   AF-C5LNS2-F1
#
_cell.length_a   1.000
_cell.length_b   1.000
_cell.length_c   1.000
_cell.angle_alpha   90.00
_cell.angle_beta   90.00
_cell.angle_gamma   90.00
#
_symmetry.space_group_name_H-M   'P 1'
#
loop_
_entity.id
_entity.type
_entity.pdbx_description
1 polymer ?
#
loop_
_entity_poly.entity_id
_entity_poly.type
_entity_poly.pdbx_seq_one_letter_code
_entity_poly.pdbx_strand_id
1 'polypeptide(L)'
;MLSSSYSTAVQPDHLVLSSGISAALSILAKGIVGGPGSVVLVENNTYFLAGNIFKEVVPIDEEGLIPDELESILRREKVSALYTIPVHHNPQGTVMSVGRQKAVMELAVKYDFLVISDEPYGLLHYEDVSK
;
A
#
# COMPACT_ATOMS: atom_id res chain seq x y z
N MET A 1 -8.28 21.01 -2.38
CA MET A 1 -9.25 20.15 -1.64
C MET A 1 -8.92 18.72 -2.03
N LEU A 2 -8.87 17.72 -1.14
CA LEU A 2 -8.37 16.37 -1.48
C LEU A 2 -8.96 15.77 -2.78
N SER A 3 -10.23 16.07 -3.07
CA SER A 3 -10.88 15.67 -4.34
C SER A 3 -10.19 16.19 -5.61
N SER A 4 -9.57 17.38 -5.56
CA SER A 4 -8.79 17.92 -6.69
C SER A 4 -7.43 17.23 -6.86
N SER A 5 -6.91 16.59 -5.80
CA SER A 5 -5.63 15.88 -5.83
C SER A 5 -5.79 14.41 -6.28
N TYR A 6 -6.89 13.74 -5.91
CA TYR A 6 -7.10 12.31 -6.17
C TYR A 6 -8.00 12.00 -7.39
N SER A 7 -8.36 13.01 -8.21
CA SER A 7 -9.26 12.89 -9.38
C SER A 7 -10.60 12.19 -9.12
N THR A 8 -10.97 12.02 -7.85
CA THR A 8 -12.14 11.31 -7.35
C THR A 8 -12.75 12.11 -6.21
N ALA A 9 -14.07 12.10 -6.09
CA ALA A 9 -14.75 12.80 -5.00
C ALA A 9 -14.41 12.15 -3.64
N VAL A 10 -13.72 12.91 -2.79
CA VAL A 10 -13.43 12.50 -1.40
C VAL A 10 -14.59 12.98 -0.51
N GLN A 11 -15.35 12.03 0.04
CA GLN A 11 -16.44 12.32 0.98
C GLN A 11 -15.90 12.48 2.40
N PRO A 12 -16.38 13.45 3.20
CA PRO A 12 -15.96 13.62 4.58
C PRO A 12 -16.10 12.35 5.44
N ASP A 13 -17.15 11.56 5.20
CA ASP A 13 -17.42 10.33 5.96
C ASP A 13 -16.41 9.20 5.67
N HIS A 14 -15.59 9.35 4.63
CA HIS A 14 -14.49 8.41 4.33
C HIS A 14 -13.16 8.85 4.96
N LEU A 15 -13.13 9.98 5.66
CA LEU A 15 -11.94 10.52 6.28
C LEU A 15 -11.91 10.22 7.78
N VAL A 16 -10.77 9.71 8.23
CA VAL A 16 -10.50 9.50 9.65
C VAL A 16 -9.27 10.31 10.04
N LEU A 17 -9.42 11.17 11.03
CA LEU A 17 -8.30 11.90 11.61
C LEU A 17 -7.52 10.95 12.54
N SER A 18 -6.21 10.86 12.34
CA SER A 18 -5.30 10.11 13.19
C SER A 18 -4.21 11.02 13.74
N SER A 19 -3.50 10.56 14.78
CA SER A 19 -2.31 11.23 15.31
C SER A 19 -1.04 10.94 14.49
N GLY A 20 -1.18 10.74 13.17
CA GLY A 20 -0.11 10.36 12.25
C GLY A 20 -0.17 8.89 11.81
N ILE A 21 0.75 8.52 10.92
CA ILE A 21 0.77 7.21 10.23
C ILE A 21 0.87 6.04 11.21
N SER A 22 1.74 6.10 12.23
CA SER A 22 1.86 5.00 13.20
C SER A 22 0.55 4.72 13.94
N ALA A 23 -0.21 5.77 14.28
CA ALA A 23 -1.52 5.63 14.92
C ALA A 23 -2.56 5.06 13.94
N ALA A 24 -2.57 5.53 12.70
CA ALA A 24 -3.44 5.02 11.65
C ALA A 24 -3.18 3.52 11.38
N LEU A 25 -1.91 3.12 11.22
CA LEU A 25 -1.53 1.72 11.02
C LEU A 25 -1.93 0.84 12.19
N SER A 26 -1.82 1.32 13.43
CA SER A 26 -2.29 0.60 14.62
C SER A 26 -3.82 0.37 14.60
N ILE A 27 -4.58 1.37 14.14
CA ILE A 27 -6.04 1.25 13.99
C ILE A 27 -6.38 0.24 12.87
N LEU A 28 -5.74 0.35 11.70
CA LEU A 28 -5.96 -0.56 10.57
C LEU A 28 -5.62 -2.01 10.96
N ALA A 29 -4.44 -2.19 11.56
CA ALA A 29 -3.95 -3.49 12.00
C ALA A 29 -4.85 -4.16 13.04
N LYS A 30 -5.53 -3.41 13.92
CA LYS A 30 -6.42 -3.99 14.95
C LYS A 30 -7.88 -4.08 14.51
N GLY A 31 -8.35 -3.12 13.72
CA GLY A 31 -9.76 -2.94 13.40
C GLY A 31 -10.20 -3.54 12.08
N ILE A 32 -9.31 -3.64 11.09
CA ILE A 32 -9.66 -4.04 9.72
C ILE A 32 -8.98 -5.35 9.33
N VAL A 33 -7.68 -5.47 9.58
CA VAL A 33 -6.86 -6.60 9.07
C VAL A 33 -6.28 -7.49 10.18
N GLY A 34 -6.68 -7.28 11.43
CA GLY A 34 -6.14 -7.97 12.62
C GLY A 34 -6.89 -9.20 13.09
N GLY A 35 -7.91 -9.64 12.34
CA GLY A 35 -8.70 -10.81 12.71
C GLY A 35 -7.88 -12.11 12.66
N PRO A 36 -8.23 -13.14 13.45
CA PRO A 36 -7.57 -14.45 13.36
C PRO A 36 -7.53 -14.97 11.92
N GLY A 37 -6.34 -15.36 11.45
CA GLY A 37 -6.14 -15.87 10.09
C GLY A 37 -6.05 -14.81 9.00
N SER A 38 -6.02 -13.52 9.34
CA SER A 38 -5.77 -12.47 8.36
C SER A 38 -4.32 -12.46 7.92
N VAL A 39 -4.10 -12.48 6.61
CA VAL A 39 -2.78 -12.39 5.99
C VAL A 39 -2.62 -11.01 5.40
N VAL A 40 -1.55 -10.31 5.78
CA VAL A 40 -1.23 -8.99 5.24
C VAL A 40 0.17 -9.03 4.66
N LEU A 41 0.24 -8.71 3.37
CA LEU A 41 1.48 -8.62 2.62
C LEU A 41 2.11 -7.25 2.79
N VAL A 42 3.45 -7.21 2.79
CA VAL A 42 4.26 -5.99 2.77
C VAL A 42 5.36 -6.08 1.74
N GLU A 43 5.86 -4.94 1.28
CA GLU A 43 7.04 -4.88 0.42
C GLU A 43 8.31 -5.32 1.15
N ASN A 44 9.26 -5.91 0.41
CA ASN A 44 10.55 -6.33 0.97
C ASN A 44 11.37 -5.13 1.46
N ASN A 45 11.95 -5.26 2.66
CA ASN A 45 12.64 -4.17 3.33
C ASN A 45 11.78 -2.89 3.36
N THR A 46 10.54 -2.95 3.86
CA THR A 46 9.67 -1.76 4.00
C THR A 46 9.91 -0.99 5.32
N TYR A 47 9.09 0.03 5.59
CA TYR A 47 9.07 0.77 6.85
C TYR A 47 8.98 -0.17 8.06
N PHE A 48 9.97 -0.09 8.95
CA PHE A 48 10.19 -1.07 10.01
C PHE A 48 8.99 -1.33 10.93
N LEU A 49 8.14 -0.32 11.18
CA LEU A 49 6.93 -0.54 11.99
C LEU A 49 5.92 -1.44 11.25
N ALA A 50 5.73 -1.24 9.95
CA ALA A 50 4.85 -2.11 9.15
C ALA A 50 5.40 -3.54 9.08
N GLY A 51 6.71 -3.70 8.88
CA GLY A 51 7.36 -5.02 8.86
C GLY A 51 7.33 -5.78 10.21
N ASN A 52 7.15 -5.08 11.34
CA ASN A 52 6.94 -5.74 12.64
C ASN A 52 5.49 -6.18 12.85
N ILE A 53 4.55 -5.57 12.14
CA ILE A 53 3.11 -5.86 12.25
C ILE A 53 2.72 -6.97 11.26
N PHE A 54 3.34 -6.99 10.08
CA PHE A 54 3.00 -7.88 8.96
C PHE A 54 4.22 -8.71 8.55
N LYS A 55 4.04 -9.98 8.18
CA LYS A 55 5.15 -10.95 8.10
C LYS A 55 5.47 -11.48 6.70
N GLU A 56 4.54 -11.35 5.75
CA GLU A 56 4.74 -11.90 4.42
C GLU A 56 5.17 -10.81 3.45
N VAL A 57 6.21 -11.13 2.69
CA VAL A 57 6.99 -10.15 1.96
C VAL A 57 6.84 -10.36 0.47
N VAL A 58 6.51 -9.29 -0.24
CA VAL A 58 6.47 -9.23 -1.70
C VAL A 58 7.78 -8.62 -2.21
N PRO A 59 8.49 -9.30 -3.13
CA PRO A 59 9.66 -8.75 -3.79
C PRO A 59 9.39 -7.42 -4.49
N ILE A 60 10.40 -6.55 -4.47
CA ILE A 60 10.41 -5.25 -5.12
C ILE A 60 11.71 -5.11 -5.93
N ASP A 61 11.68 -4.33 -7.01
CA ASP A 61 12.84 -3.94 -7.80
C ASP A 61 12.91 -2.40 -7.96
N GLU A 62 13.69 -1.91 -8.93
CA GLU A 62 13.88 -0.47 -9.18
C GLU A 62 12.58 0.28 -9.53
N GLU A 63 11.54 -0.43 -9.98
CA GLU A 63 10.20 0.12 -10.23
C GLU A 63 9.20 -0.21 -9.10
N GLY A 64 9.67 -0.63 -7.93
CA GLY A 64 8.83 -0.97 -6.78
C GLY A 64 8.31 -2.42 -6.81
N LEU A 65 7.12 -2.65 -6.26
CA LEU A 65 6.51 -3.99 -6.14
C LEU A 65 6.37 -4.71 -7.48
N ILE A 66 6.76 -5.99 -7.52
CA ILE A 66 6.70 -6.84 -8.72
C ILE A 66 5.34 -7.57 -8.78
N PRO A 67 4.42 -7.21 -9.69
CA PRO A 67 3.05 -7.75 -9.67
C PRO A 67 2.98 -9.26 -9.90
N ASP A 68 3.91 -9.84 -10.67
CA ASP A 68 3.95 -11.28 -10.92
C ASP A 68 4.29 -12.07 -9.65
N GLU A 69 5.17 -11.54 -8.80
CA GLU A 69 5.51 -12.15 -7.52
C GLU A 69 4.35 -12.03 -6.52
N LEU A 70 3.66 -10.88 -6.52
CA LEU A 70 2.41 -10.72 -5.78
C LEU A 70 1.37 -11.76 -6.22
N GLU A 71 1.15 -11.93 -7.52
CA GLU A 71 0.17 -12.91 -8.02
C GLU A 71 0.56 -14.35 -7.66
N SER A 72 1.86 -14.68 -7.68
CA SER A 72 2.36 -16.01 -7.28
C SER A 72 1.98 -16.37 -5.84
N ILE A 73 1.99 -15.38 -4.93
CA ILE A 73 1.55 -15.53 -3.53
C ILE A 73 0.02 -15.68 -3.48
N LEU A 74 -0.71 -14.77 -4.13
CA LEU A 74 -2.18 -14.76 -4.15
C LEU A 74 -2.82 -16.03 -4.70
N ARG A 75 -2.11 -16.77 -5.57
CA ARG A 75 -2.57 -18.07 -6.09
C ARG A 75 -2.49 -19.21 -5.06
N ARG A 76 -1.68 -19.06 -4.01
CA ARG A 76 -1.39 -20.10 -3.02
C ARG A 76 -2.15 -19.88 -1.72
N GLU A 77 -2.45 -18.63 -1.40
CA GLU A 77 -3.09 -18.26 -0.14
C GLU A 77 -4.08 -17.11 -0.28
N LYS A 78 -5.02 -17.06 0.67
CA LYS A 78 -6.00 -15.99 0.75
C LYS A 78 -5.43 -14.82 1.54
N VAL A 79 -5.15 -13.72 0.84
CA VAL A 79 -4.64 -12.48 1.42
C VAL A 79 -5.78 -11.56 1.81
N SER A 80 -5.69 -10.93 2.98
CA SER A 80 -6.66 -9.93 3.44
C SER A 80 -6.30 -8.52 2.97
N ALA A 81 -5.01 -8.17 2.96
CA ALA A 81 -4.55 -6.86 2.51
C ALA A 81 -3.09 -6.85 2.02
N LEU A 82 -2.75 -5.81 1.27
CA LEU A 82 -1.39 -5.41 0.90
C LEU A 82 -1.12 -4.01 1.48
N TYR A 83 -0.03 -3.86 2.21
CA TYR A 83 0.54 -2.55 2.56
C TYR A 83 1.70 -2.22 1.62
N THR A 84 1.65 -1.03 1.03
CA THR A 84 2.67 -0.55 0.07
C THR A 84 2.97 0.93 0.31
N ILE A 85 4.21 1.32 0.03
CA ILE A 85 4.67 2.71 -0.02
C ILE A 85 4.99 3.01 -1.51
N PRO A 86 3.99 3.37 -2.33
CA PRO A 86 4.15 3.40 -3.79
C PRO A 86 5.00 4.58 -4.28
N VAL A 87 5.20 5.60 -3.46
CA VAL A 87 5.95 6.81 -3.82
C VAL A 87 7.07 7.04 -2.82
N HIS A 88 8.30 7.07 -3.32
CA HIS A 88 9.52 7.22 -2.53
C HIS A 88 9.62 6.17 -1.41
N HIS A 89 9.53 4.89 -1.81
CA HIS A 89 9.52 3.74 -0.93
C HIS A 89 10.56 3.84 0.19
N ASN A 90 10.20 3.54 1.44
CA ASN A 90 11.15 3.55 2.55
C ASN A 90 11.69 2.14 2.79
N PRO A 91 13.02 1.88 2.63
CA PRO A 91 14.13 2.82 2.51
C PRO A 91 14.70 2.97 1.09
N GLN A 92 14.16 2.28 0.09
CA GLN A 92 14.79 2.17 -1.24
C GLN A 92 14.67 3.40 -2.14
N GLY A 93 13.76 4.33 -1.83
CA GLY A 93 13.51 5.56 -2.59
C GLY A 93 12.80 5.38 -3.94
N THR A 94 12.42 4.14 -4.30
CA THR A 94 11.79 3.83 -5.58
C THR A 94 10.37 4.41 -5.69
N VAL A 95 9.92 4.61 -6.92
CA VAL A 95 8.55 5.06 -7.23
C VAL A 95 7.92 4.00 -8.11
N MET A 96 6.77 3.48 -7.68
CA MET A 96 6.04 2.46 -8.41
C MET A 96 5.48 3.04 -9.70
N SER A 97 5.82 2.42 -10.84
CA SER A 97 5.34 2.87 -12.15
C SER A 97 3.81 2.77 -12.24
N VAL A 98 3.17 3.66 -13.02
CA VAL A 98 1.71 3.66 -13.21
C VAL A 98 1.19 2.31 -13.72
N GLY A 99 1.99 1.63 -14.55
CA GLY A 99 1.68 0.28 -15.03
C GLY A 99 1.58 -0.73 -13.89
N ARG A 100 2.53 -0.71 -12.95
CA ARG A 100 2.53 -1.58 -11.77
C ARG A 100 1.41 -1.24 -10.80
N GLN A 101 1.13 0.03 -10.57
CA GLN A 101 0.00 0.44 -9.73
C GLN A 101 -1.31 -0.10 -10.29
N LYS A 102 -1.54 0.00 -11.61
CA LYS A 102 -2.72 -0.59 -12.27
C LYS A 102 -2.77 -2.11 -12.11
N ALA A 103 -1.65 -2.79 -12.35
CA ALA A 103 -1.57 -4.25 -12.20
C ALA A 103 -1.89 -4.70 -10.75
N VAL A 104 -1.36 -4.00 -9.75
CA VAL A 104 -1.67 -4.27 -8.33
C VAL A 104 -3.15 -4.08 -8.04
N MET A 105 -3.77 -3.01 -8.55
CA MET A 105 -5.21 -2.77 -8.39
C MET A 105 -6.08 -3.82 -9.09
N GLU A 106 -5.68 -4.27 -10.29
CA GLU A 106 -6.35 -5.37 -10.99
C GLU A 106 -6.28 -6.68 -10.19
N LEU A 107 -5.12 -6.97 -9.58
CA LEU A 107 -4.96 -8.12 -8.69
C LEU A 107 -5.81 -7.98 -7.42
N ALA A 108 -5.89 -6.78 -6.83
CA ALA A 108 -6.73 -6.50 -5.66
C ALA A 108 -8.20 -6.80 -5.93
N VAL A 109 -8.71 -6.39 -7.10
CA VAL A 109 -10.08 -6.71 -7.54
C VAL A 109 -10.24 -8.20 -7.81
N LYS A 110 -9.28 -8.83 -8.48
CA LYS A 110 -9.35 -10.25 -8.88
C LYS A 110 -9.32 -11.21 -7.70
N TYR A 111 -8.50 -10.93 -6.69
CA TYR A 111 -8.29 -11.82 -5.53
C TYR A 111 -9.00 -11.33 -4.26
N ASP A 112 -9.74 -10.22 -4.33
CA ASP A 112 -10.58 -9.66 -3.26
C ASP A 112 -9.80 -9.36 -1.97
N PHE A 113 -8.79 -8.49 -2.07
CA PHE A 113 -8.02 -7.99 -0.93
C PHE A 113 -7.92 -6.46 -0.91
N LEU A 114 -7.65 -5.89 0.27
CA LEU A 114 -7.53 -4.45 0.47
C LEU A 114 -6.12 -3.94 0.13
N VAL A 115 -6.02 -2.76 -0.49
CA VAL A 115 -4.73 -2.05 -0.64
C VAL A 115 -4.65 -0.90 0.35
N ILE A 116 -3.64 -0.93 1.22
CA ILE A 116 -3.28 0.13 2.14
C ILE A 116 -2.10 0.88 1.53
N SER A 117 -2.38 2.02 0.90
CA SER A 117 -1.37 2.92 0.35
C SER A 117 -0.87 3.88 1.41
N ASP A 118 0.41 3.77 1.79
CA ASP A 118 1.07 4.68 2.73
C ASP A 118 1.89 5.72 1.97
N GLU A 119 1.38 6.96 1.92
CA GLU A 119 1.89 8.03 1.05
C GLU A 119 2.44 9.26 1.81
N PRO A 120 3.25 9.12 2.88
CA PRO A 120 3.82 10.28 3.58
C PRO A 120 4.69 11.15 2.67
N TYR A 121 5.25 10.54 1.63
CA TYR A 121 6.24 11.13 0.75
C TYR A 121 5.65 11.62 -0.57
N GLY A 122 4.34 11.49 -0.80
CA GLY A 122 3.70 11.83 -2.07
C GLY A 122 3.90 13.30 -2.52
N LEU A 123 4.25 14.19 -1.59
CA LEU A 123 4.53 15.61 -1.86
C LEU A 123 6.02 15.91 -2.03
N LEU A 124 6.91 14.91 -2.05
CA LEU A 124 8.37 15.08 -2.12
C LEU A 124 8.94 15.07 -3.54
N HIS A 125 8.10 15.22 -4.56
CA HIS A 125 8.58 15.40 -5.94
C HIS A 125 9.26 16.76 -6.10
N TYR A 126 10.51 16.76 -6.59
CA TYR A 126 11.26 17.98 -6.90
C TYR A 126 10.73 18.74 -8.12
N GLU A 127 10.04 18.04 -9.02
CA GLU A 127 9.41 18.60 -10.21
C GLU A 127 7.93 18.19 -10.22
N ASP A 128 7.03 19.09 -10.66
CA ASP A 128 5.60 18.79 -10.85
C ASP A 128 5.47 17.61 -11.83
N VAL A 129 5.26 16.40 -11.31
CA VAL A 129 5.04 15.21 -12.14
C VAL A 129 3.59 15.22 -12.62
N SER A 130 3.28 16.19 -13.48
CA SER A 130 2.12 16.15 -14.34
C SER A 130 2.39 15.17 -15.48
N LYS A 131 2.23 13.88 -15.24
CA LYS A 131 2.09 12.85 -16.28
C LYS A 131 1.11 11.76 -15.89
#